data_AF-A0A1X6ZW49-F1
#
_entry.id   AF-A0A1X6ZW49-F1
#
_cell.length_a   1.000
_cell.length_b   1.000
_cell.length_c   1.000
_cell.angle_alpha   90.00
_cell.angle_beta   90.00
_cell.angle_gamma   90.00
#
_symmetry.space_group_name_H-M   'P 1'
#
loop_
_entity.id
_entity.type
_entity.pdbx_description
1 polymer ?
#
loop_
_entity_poly.entity_id
_entity_poly.type
_entity_poly.pdbx_seq_one_letter_code
_entity_poly.pdbx_strand_id
1 'polypeptide(L)'
;MSADSETYQGICYCGACSVATAGEPMVMAYCHCHSCRKWHSAPVNAWCLWSADNVSLSGPTVQSDKNDESHRVSCGKCGGALVNIKPGKDIVAVYAMSLHESGLSFEPTFHIFYGERVFDMADGLPKWKTVPTSFGGDGVAMPEPDKTGWISLNTRAQG
;
A
#
# COMPACT_ATOMS: atom_id res chain seq x y z
N MET A 1 -15.32 16.07 25.75
CA MET A 1 -15.37 14.60 25.67
C MET A 1 -14.33 14.23 24.65
N SER A 2 -13.17 13.76 25.11
CA SER A 2 -12.05 13.40 24.25
C SER A 2 -12.50 12.20 23.42
N ALA A 3 -12.46 12.32 22.10
CA ALA A 3 -12.55 11.15 21.25
C ALA A 3 -11.32 10.30 21.58
N ASP A 4 -11.52 9.13 22.18
CA ASP A 4 -10.49 8.10 22.18
C ASP A 4 -10.26 7.78 20.71
N SER A 5 -9.20 8.34 20.13
CA SER A 5 -8.85 8.11 18.74
C SER A 5 -8.64 6.62 18.56
N GLU A 6 -9.38 5.97 17.65
CA GLU A 6 -9.20 4.54 17.38
C GLU A 6 -7.72 4.28 17.06
N THR A 7 -7.17 3.22 17.66
CA THR A 7 -5.78 2.83 17.44
C THR A 7 -5.74 1.45 16.80
N TYR A 8 -4.97 1.31 15.73
CA TYR A 8 -4.80 0.04 15.04
C TYR A 8 -3.37 -0.44 15.20
N GLN A 9 -3.21 -1.66 15.72
CA GLN A 9 -1.92 -2.27 15.95
C GLN A 9 -1.70 -3.47 15.03
N GLY A 10 -0.60 -3.42 14.28
CA GLY A 10 -0.12 -4.47 13.41
C GLY A 10 1.19 -5.07 13.90
N ILE A 11 1.45 -6.31 13.52
CA ILE A 11 2.71 -7.01 13.78
C ILE A 11 3.25 -7.64 12.50
N CYS A 12 4.57 -7.72 12.37
CA CYS A 12 5.16 -8.50 11.30
C CYS A 12 4.94 -10.01 11.55
N TYR A 13 5.14 -10.82 10.50
CA TYR A 13 4.93 -12.28 10.57
C TYR A 13 5.64 -12.98 11.75
N CYS A 14 6.84 -12.54 12.13
CA CYS A 14 7.59 -13.16 13.24
C CYS A 14 7.34 -12.51 14.61
N GLY A 15 6.47 -11.49 14.67
CA GLY A 15 6.14 -10.74 15.88
C GLY A 15 7.25 -9.81 16.41
N ALA A 16 8.41 -9.73 15.75
CA ALA A 16 9.53 -8.94 16.24
C ALA A 16 9.36 -7.43 16.05
N CYS A 17 8.54 -7.02 15.08
CA CYS A 17 8.23 -5.63 14.81
C CYS A 17 6.73 -5.38 14.91
N SER A 18 6.35 -4.19 15.36
CA SER A 18 4.98 -3.71 15.35
C SER A 18 4.87 -2.36 14.66
N VAL A 19 3.68 -2.10 14.12
CA VAL A 19 3.24 -0.78 13.65
C VAL A 19 2.01 -0.42 14.45
N ALA A 20 1.96 0.80 14.99
CA ALA A 20 0.78 1.34 15.64
C ALA A 20 0.35 2.62 14.92
N THR A 21 -0.94 2.74 14.69
CA THR A 21 -1.54 3.93 14.06
C THR A 21 -2.59 4.55 14.98
N ALA A 22 -2.80 5.86 14.83
CA ALA A 22 -3.83 6.62 15.56
C ALA A 22 -4.81 7.30 14.60
N GLY A 23 -6.10 7.17 14.91
CA GLY A 23 -7.20 7.64 14.08
C GLY A 23 -7.35 6.89 12.76
N GLU A 24 -8.29 7.37 11.96
CA GLU A 24 -8.64 6.78 10.67
C GLU A 24 -7.59 7.06 9.58
N PRO A 25 -7.36 6.10 8.65
CA PRO A 25 -6.54 6.38 7.48
C PRO A 25 -7.22 7.42 6.58
N MET A 26 -6.41 8.30 6.01
CA MET A 26 -6.85 9.28 5.01
C MET A 26 -7.26 8.61 3.69
N VAL A 27 -6.63 7.48 3.36
CA VAL A 27 -6.82 6.75 2.10
C VAL A 27 -6.58 5.27 2.34
N MET A 28 -7.38 4.43 1.70
CA MET A 28 -7.10 3.00 1.52
C MET A 28 -7.17 2.67 0.02
N ALA A 29 -6.16 1.99 -0.51
CA ALA A 29 -6.08 1.74 -1.95
C ALA A 29 -5.15 0.56 -2.30
N TYR A 30 -5.20 0.17 -3.57
CA TYR A 30 -4.31 -0.83 -4.16
C TYR A 30 -3.27 -0.20 -5.07
N CYS A 31 -2.04 -0.71 -5.03
CA CYS A 31 -0.96 -0.32 -5.92
C CYS A 31 -0.48 -1.52 -6.75
N HIS A 32 -0.41 -1.31 -8.06
CA HIS A 32 -0.07 -2.33 -9.04
C HIS A 32 1.32 -2.15 -9.66
N CYS A 33 2.12 -1.15 -9.26
CA CYS A 33 3.40 -0.90 -9.91
C CYS A 33 4.40 -2.06 -9.70
N HIS A 34 5.29 -2.25 -10.67
CA HIS A 34 6.30 -3.31 -10.65
C HIS A 34 7.18 -3.25 -9.40
N SER A 35 7.51 -2.04 -8.94
CA SER A 35 8.32 -1.85 -7.73
C SER A 35 7.63 -2.35 -6.47
N CYS A 36 6.31 -2.12 -6.32
CA CYS A 36 5.53 -2.61 -5.19
C CYS A 36 5.34 -4.13 -5.27
N ARG A 37 5.07 -4.67 -6.46
CA ARG A 37 4.96 -6.13 -6.64
C ARG A 37 6.25 -6.86 -6.26
N LYS A 38 7.40 -6.33 -6.67
CA LYS A 38 8.72 -6.87 -6.31
C LYS A 38 9.00 -6.81 -4.81
N TRP A 39 8.62 -5.72 -4.15
CA TRP A 39 8.85 -5.56 -2.71
C TRP A 39 8.06 -6.54 -1.87
N HIS A 40 6.81 -6.80 -2.27
CA HIS A 40 5.90 -7.66 -1.51
C HIS A 40 5.89 -9.11 -2.00
N SER A 41 6.59 -9.43 -3.09
CA SER A 41 6.45 -10.70 -3.83
C SER A 41 4.99 -11.07 -4.07
N ALA A 42 4.18 -10.07 -4.44
CA ALA A 42 2.72 -10.18 -4.58
C ALA A 42 2.24 -9.49 -5.88
N PRO A 43 1.09 -9.92 -6.46
CA PRO A 43 0.57 -9.31 -7.69
C PRO A 43 0.04 -7.88 -7.48
N VAL A 44 -0.35 -7.54 -6.26
CA VAL A 44 -0.90 -6.24 -5.88
C VAL A 44 -0.49 -5.93 -4.44
N ASN A 45 -0.32 -4.65 -4.12
CA ASN A 45 -0.07 -4.17 -2.75
C ASN A 45 -1.29 -3.39 -2.22
N ALA A 46 -1.80 -3.79 -1.06
CA ALA A 46 -2.81 -3.05 -0.30
C ALA A 46 -2.13 -2.10 0.69
N TRP A 47 -2.55 -0.84 0.73
CA TRP A 47 -1.95 0.16 1.60
C TRP A 47 -3.00 1.14 2.12
N CYS A 48 -2.70 1.68 3.30
CA CYS A 48 -3.50 2.69 3.95
C CYS A 48 -2.58 3.89 4.31
N LEU A 49 -3.08 5.12 4.18
CA LEU A 49 -2.29 6.35 4.34
C LEU A 49 -2.65 7.07 5.63
N TRP A 50 -1.67 7.37 6.46
CA TRP A 50 -1.81 8.23 7.64
C TRP A 50 -0.87 9.42 7.56
N SER A 51 -1.17 10.45 8.37
CA SER A 51 -0.18 11.45 8.74
C SER A 51 1.00 10.76 9.43
N ALA A 52 2.22 11.25 9.19
CA ALA A 52 3.43 10.68 9.77
C ALA A 52 3.40 10.67 11.31
N ASP A 53 2.83 11.70 11.94
CA ASP A 53 2.71 11.80 13.40
C ASP A 53 1.77 10.75 14.01
N ASN A 54 0.91 10.16 13.18
CA ASN A 54 -0.03 9.11 13.60
C ASN A 54 0.50 7.70 13.37
N VAL A 55 1.77 7.51 12.99
CA VAL A 55 2.36 6.19 12.77
C VAL A 55 3.61 6.00 13.61
N SER A 56 3.66 4.90 14.36
CA SER A 56 4.83 4.50 15.14
C SER A 56 5.27 3.08 14.78
N LEU A 57 6.59 2.86 14.79
CA LEU A 57 7.20 1.55 14.56
C LEU A 57 8.01 1.14 15.78
N SER A 58 8.00 -0.16 16.09
CA SER A 58 8.85 -0.74 17.13
C SER A 58 9.50 -2.03 16.64
N GLY A 59 10.65 -2.38 17.24
CA GLY A 59 11.43 -3.57 16.92
C GLY A 59 12.55 -3.36 15.89
N PRO A 60 13.26 -4.43 15.50
CA PRO A 60 14.40 -4.34 14.60
C PRO A 60 13.97 -4.17 13.15
N THR A 61 13.91 -2.92 12.66
CA THR A 61 13.53 -2.60 11.28
C THR A 61 14.73 -2.37 10.37
N VAL A 62 14.56 -2.60 9.07
CA VAL A 62 15.51 -2.25 8.00
C VAL A 62 14.79 -1.33 7.02
N GLN A 63 15.47 -0.27 6.59
CA GLN A 63 14.97 0.68 5.59
C GLN A 63 15.73 0.50 4.27
N SER A 64 15.02 0.51 3.15
CA SER A 64 15.62 0.55 1.82
C SER A 64 16.13 1.94 1.48
N ASP A 65 17.32 2.01 0.88
CA ASP A 65 18.04 3.20 0.39
C ASP A 65 17.89 3.39 -1.14
N LYS A 66 16.96 2.68 -1.78
CA LYS A 66 16.83 2.67 -3.23
C LYS A 66 16.35 4.01 -3.83
N ASN A 67 15.61 4.82 -3.06
CA ASN A 67 15.00 6.06 -3.53
C ASN A 67 14.78 7.03 -2.36
N ASP A 68 15.38 8.22 -2.43
CA ASP A 68 15.30 9.28 -1.41
C ASP A 68 13.87 9.85 -1.22
N GLU A 69 12.97 9.66 -2.18
CA GLU A 69 11.57 10.10 -2.11
C GLU A 69 10.63 9.01 -1.54
N SER A 70 11.14 7.80 -1.29
CA SER A 70 10.32 6.67 -0.86
C SER A 70 11.13 5.65 -0.07
N HIS A 71 11.02 5.74 1.25
CA HIS A 71 11.72 4.86 2.18
C HIS A 71 10.82 3.69 2.58
N ARG A 72 11.05 2.52 1.99
CA ARG A 72 10.33 1.30 2.37
C ARG A 72 11.00 0.65 3.57
N VAL A 73 10.20 0.33 4.58
CA VAL A 73 10.67 -0.28 5.83
C VAL A 73 10.11 -1.69 5.96
N SER A 74 10.96 -2.63 6.36
CA SER A 74 10.61 -4.01 6.65
C SER A 74 11.17 -4.47 7.99
N CYS A 75 10.66 -5.58 8.50
CA CYS A 75 11.23 -6.25 9.65
C CYS A 75 12.62 -6.82 9.29
N GLY A 76 13.66 -6.45 10.04
CA GLY A 76 15.03 -6.96 9.87
C GLY A 76 15.20 -8.44 10.21
N LYS A 77 14.20 -9.09 10.83
CA LYS A 77 14.24 -10.52 11.17
C LYS A 77 13.54 -11.41 10.15
N CYS A 78 12.33 -11.06 9.71
CA CYS A 78 11.56 -11.88 8.76
C CYS A 78 11.41 -11.27 7.36
N GLY A 79 11.85 -10.03 7.14
CA GLY A 79 11.69 -9.33 5.88
C GLY A 79 10.28 -8.80 5.60
N GLY A 80 9.32 -9.03 6.51
CA GLY A 80 7.94 -8.58 6.34
C GLY A 80 7.84 -7.06 6.17
N ALA A 81 7.18 -6.61 5.11
CA ALA A 81 6.98 -5.19 4.80
C ALA A 81 6.06 -4.53 5.83
N LEU A 82 6.44 -3.34 6.32
CA LEU A 82 5.67 -2.61 7.35
C LEU A 82 5.08 -1.29 6.81
N VAL A 83 5.93 -0.40 6.32
CA VAL A 83 5.51 0.93 5.86
C VAL A 83 6.33 1.42 4.65
N ASN A 84 5.84 2.48 4.03
CA ASN A 84 6.55 3.33 3.10
C ASN A 84 6.46 4.78 3.57
N ILE A 85 7.58 5.33 4.03
CA ILE A 85 7.70 6.71 4.46
C ILE A 85 7.95 7.58 3.23
N LYS A 86 7.29 8.74 3.15
CA LYS A 86 7.45 9.72 2.08
C LYS A 86 8.17 10.96 2.62
N PRO A 87 9.50 11.04 2.51
CA PRO A 87 10.25 12.20 2.99
C PRO A 87 9.71 13.51 2.41
N GLY A 88 9.54 14.52 3.28
CA GLY A 88 9.04 15.84 2.91
C GLY A 88 7.53 15.92 2.59
N LYS A 89 6.74 14.87 2.84
CA LYS A 89 5.29 14.86 2.58
C LYS A 89 4.41 14.62 3.81
N ASP A 90 4.99 14.50 5.02
CA ASP A 90 4.31 14.27 6.31
C ASP A 90 3.24 13.16 6.29
N ILE A 91 3.45 12.16 5.44
CA ILE A 91 2.57 11.01 5.27
C ILE A 91 3.36 9.70 5.26
N VAL A 92 2.73 8.66 5.78
CA VAL A 92 3.25 7.30 5.79
C VAL A 92 2.18 6.37 5.24
N ALA A 93 2.54 5.55 4.25
CA ALA A 93 1.69 4.46 3.79
C ALA A 93 2.02 3.21 4.62
N VAL A 94 1.11 2.77 5.47
CA VAL A 94 1.21 1.49 6.17
C VAL A 94 0.66 0.39 5.27
N TYR A 95 1.38 -0.72 5.15
CA TYR A 95 0.90 -1.83 4.34
C TYR A 95 -0.23 -2.56 5.07
N ALA A 96 -1.40 -2.61 4.45
CA ALA A 96 -2.64 -3.02 5.11
C ALA A 96 -2.56 -4.45 5.67
N MET A 97 -1.78 -5.33 5.04
CA MET A 97 -1.60 -6.71 5.49
C MET A 97 -0.88 -6.83 6.84
N SER A 98 -0.08 -5.83 7.24
CA SER A 98 0.50 -5.80 8.59
C SER A 98 -0.54 -5.45 9.67
N LEU A 99 -1.67 -4.84 9.28
CA LEU A 99 -2.77 -4.42 10.16
C LEU A 99 -3.97 -5.38 10.12
N HIS A 100 -3.88 -6.53 9.44
CA HIS A 100 -5.03 -7.42 9.20
C HIS A 100 -5.76 -7.86 10.49
N GLU A 101 -5.02 -8.03 11.59
CA GLU A 101 -5.58 -8.47 12.88
C GLU A 101 -5.90 -7.29 13.84
N SER A 102 -5.77 -6.05 13.38
CA SER A 102 -5.92 -4.85 14.21
C SER A 102 -7.36 -4.44 14.49
N GLY A 103 -8.33 -5.00 13.77
CA GLY A 103 -9.73 -4.55 13.77
C GLY A 103 -10.05 -3.47 12.73
N LEU A 104 -9.06 -2.95 12.00
CA LEU A 104 -9.29 -2.03 10.88
C LEU A 104 -10.09 -2.71 9.77
N SER A 105 -11.27 -2.17 9.41
CA SER A 105 -11.96 -2.57 8.18
C SER A 105 -11.22 -1.97 6.99
N PHE A 106 -10.66 -2.82 6.12
CA PHE A 106 -9.97 -2.35 4.93
C PHE A 106 -10.95 -2.10 3.79
N GLU A 107 -11.30 -0.82 3.58
CA GLU A 107 -12.26 -0.35 2.58
C GLU A 107 -11.54 0.42 1.46
N PRO A 108 -10.89 -0.26 0.49
CA PRO A 108 -10.15 0.39 -0.58
C PRO A 108 -11.07 1.18 -1.50
N THR A 109 -10.59 2.33 -1.97
CA THR A 109 -11.39 3.26 -2.78
C THR A 109 -10.96 3.35 -4.23
N PHE A 110 -9.75 2.89 -4.59
CA PHE A 110 -9.24 2.89 -5.97
C PHE A 110 -7.96 2.04 -6.14
N HIS A 111 -7.56 1.85 -7.40
CA HIS A 111 -6.28 1.26 -7.78
C HIS A 111 -5.38 2.28 -8.49
N ILE A 112 -4.10 2.30 -8.12
CA ILE A 112 -3.06 3.07 -8.80
C ILE A 112 -2.06 2.18 -9.52
N PHE A 113 -1.41 2.75 -10.53
CA PHE A 113 -0.46 2.11 -11.42
C PHE A 113 -1.06 0.87 -12.12
N TYR A 114 -2.36 0.91 -12.40
CA TYR A 114 -3.12 -0.22 -12.97
C TYR A 114 -2.66 -0.58 -14.39
N GLY A 115 -1.99 0.34 -15.10
CA GLY A 115 -1.34 0.05 -16.37
C GLY A 115 -0.19 -0.95 -16.25
N GLU A 116 0.39 -1.12 -15.05
CA GLU A 116 1.47 -2.07 -14.81
C GLU A 116 1.00 -3.43 -14.26
N ARG A 117 -0.30 -3.60 -14.00
CA ARG A 117 -0.86 -4.79 -13.33
C ARG A 117 -0.56 -6.10 -14.06
N VAL A 118 -0.49 -7.19 -13.31
CA VAL A 118 -0.35 -8.57 -13.83
C VAL A 118 -1.59 -9.43 -13.53
N PHE A 119 -2.54 -8.85 -12.82
CA PHE A 119 -3.77 -9.47 -12.36
C PHE A 119 -4.87 -8.43 -12.50
N ASP A 120 -5.91 -8.76 -13.27
CA ASP A 120 -7.14 -7.99 -13.35
C ASP A 120 -7.94 -8.15 -12.06
N MET A 121 -8.41 -7.04 -11.50
CA MET A 121 -9.34 -7.00 -10.36
C MET A 121 -10.65 -6.39 -10.84
N ALA A 122 -11.68 -7.21 -11.01
CA ALA A 122 -13.03 -6.76 -11.36
C ALA A 122 -13.86 -6.54 -10.08
N ASP A 123 -13.62 -5.41 -9.40
CA ASP A 123 -14.20 -5.05 -8.10
C ASP A 123 -15.03 -3.75 -8.14
N GLY A 124 -15.18 -3.14 -9.32
CA GLY A 124 -15.95 -1.92 -9.51
C GLY A 124 -15.27 -0.65 -8.99
N LEU A 125 -14.04 -0.74 -8.45
CA LEU A 125 -13.31 0.43 -7.96
C LEU A 125 -12.60 1.16 -9.10
N PRO A 126 -12.53 2.51 -9.06
CA PRO A 126 -11.78 3.31 -10.02
C PRO A 126 -10.34 2.81 -10.20
N LYS A 127 -9.91 2.70 -11.46
CA LYS A 127 -8.58 2.23 -11.85
C LYS A 127 -7.83 3.33 -12.57
N TRP A 128 -6.66 3.71 -12.06
CA TRP A 128 -5.83 4.76 -12.63
C TRP A 128 -4.60 4.16 -13.29
N LYS A 129 -4.28 4.60 -14.51
CA LYS A 129 -3.09 4.13 -15.24
C LYS A 129 -1.82 4.37 -14.42
N THR A 130 -1.70 5.56 -13.84
CA THR A 130 -0.68 5.93 -12.84
C THR A 130 -1.35 6.31 -11.51
N VAL A 131 -1.32 7.56 -11.07
CA VAL A 131 -2.04 8.04 -9.88
C VAL A 131 -3.06 9.12 -10.29
N PRO A 132 -4.12 9.37 -9.51
CA PRO A 132 -5.05 10.47 -9.76
C PRO A 132 -4.35 11.83 -9.74
N THR A 133 -4.94 12.83 -10.40
CA THR A 133 -4.43 14.22 -10.36
C THR A 133 -4.38 14.79 -8.94
N SER A 134 -5.32 14.42 -8.07
CA SER A 134 -5.32 14.80 -6.65
C SER A 134 -4.10 14.28 -5.87
N PHE A 135 -3.40 13.27 -6.40
CA PHE A 135 -2.15 12.74 -5.86
C PHE A 135 -0.93 13.05 -6.75
N GLY A 136 -1.06 13.98 -7.70
CA GLY A 136 0.03 14.45 -8.56
C GLY A 136 0.35 13.59 -9.78
N GLY A 137 -0.60 12.77 -10.25
CA GLY A 137 -0.43 11.92 -11.43
C GLY A 137 -1.13 12.42 -12.69
N ASP A 138 -1.18 11.56 -13.70
CA ASP A 138 -1.78 11.88 -15.01
C ASP A 138 -3.32 11.89 -14.99
N GLY A 139 -3.96 11.30 -13.96
CA GLY A 139 -5.42 11.20 -13.87
C GLY A 139 -6.06 10.38 -15.00
N VAL A 140 -5.29 9.54 -15.70
CA VAL A 140 -5.82 8.72 -16.79
C VAL A 140 -6.54 7.52 -16.18
N ALA A 141 -7.87 7.52 -16.26
CA ALA A 141 -8.69 6.38 -15.87
C ALA A 141 -8.51 5.21 -16.84
N MET A 142 -8.59 3.99 -16.32
CA MET A 142 -8.60 2.75 -17.07
C MET A 142 -9.96 2.07 -16.93
N PRO A 143 -10.41 1.34 -17.96
CA PRO A 143 -11.67 0.61 -17.91
C PRO A 143 -11.63 -0.50 -16.85
N GLU A 144 -12.80 -0.81 -16.30
CA GLU A 144 -13.02 -2.00 -15.49
C GLU A 144 -12.75 -3.26 -16.33
N PRO A 145 -11.98 -4.24 -15.84
CA PRO A 145 -11.83 -5.51 -16.54
C PRO A 145 -13.13 -6.33 -16.45
N ASP A 146 -13.41 -7.13 -17.49
CA ASP A 146 -14.61 -7.96 -17.53
C ASP A 146 -14.68 -8.99 -16.39
N LYS A 147 -13.52 -9.44 -15.89
CA LYS A 147 -13.42 -10.42 -14.80
C LYS A 147 -12.08 -10.31 -14.08
N THR A 148 -12.08 -10.76 -12.83
CA THR A 148 -10.87 -10.95 -12.03
C THR A 148 -10.05 -12.14 -12.57
N GLY A 149 -8.74 -11.97 -12.75
CA GLY A 149 -7.89 -13.05 -13.22
C GLY A 149 -6.48 -12.65 -13.64
N TRP A 150 -5.63 -13.64 -13.88
CA TRP A 150 -4.26 -13.42 -14.35
C TRP A 150 -4.24 -12.91 -15.78
N ILE A 151 -3.48 -11.84 -16.02
CA ILE A 151 -3.14 -11.42 -17.37
C ILE A 151 -2.04 -12.37 -17.85
N SER A 152 -2.28 -13.05 -18.97
CA SER A 152 -1.26 -13.91 -19.57
C SER A 152 0.03 -13.12 -19.79
N LEU A 153 1.15 -13.59 -19.26
CA LEU A 153 2.45 -12.93 -19.44
C LEU A 153 2.84 -12.85 -20.94
N ASN A 154 2.21 -13.66 -21.78
CA ASN A 154 2.48 -13.72 -23.23
C ASN A 154 1.74 -12.64 -24.04
N THR A 155 0.80 -11.89 -23.47
CA THR A 155 0.03 -10.86 -24.20
C THR A 155 0.62 -9.44 -24.14
N ARG A 156 1.76 -9.23 -23.47
CA ARG A 156 2.42 -7.90 -23.38
C ARG A 156 3.28 -7.52 -24.59
N ALA A 157 3.38 -8.38 -25.60
CA ALA A 157 4.21 -8.13 -26.80
C ALA A 157 3.46 -7.51 -27.99
N GLN A 158 2.18 -7.14 -27.85
CA GLN A 158 1.40 -6.52 -28.92
C GLN A 158 0.62 -5.32 -28.38
N GLY A 159 1.26 -4.15 -28.38
CA GLY A 159 0.65 -2.88 -27.99
C GLY A 159 1.68 -1.77 -27.95
#